data_AF-A0A7S1VJZ0-F1
#
_entry.id   AF-A0A7S1VJZ0-F1
#
_cell.length_a   1.000
_cell.length_b   1.000
_cell.length_c   1.000
_cell.angle_alpha   90.00
_cell.angle_beta   90.00
_cell.angle_gamma   90.00
#
_symmetry.space_group_name_H-M   'P 1'
#
loop_
_entity.id
_entity.type
_entity.pdbx_description
1 polymer ?
#
loop_
_entity_poly.entity_id
_entity_poly.type
_entity_poly.pdbx_seq_one_letter_code
_entity_poly.pdbx_strand_id
1 'polypeptide(L)'
;PYSLFSVSSFLVVGTAAQNFDFGGLGGEPKFCPPYRCPKDHEAVPVWPLKLSSAGCVGLGGMQAFMPNAGGEDDPHTPCCDQRHACIQTCGVVKTFCDEEFLKCSKDVCDKMSDAEAKKKCDSSVSVNELMLKMDQCQQYNAEQGAHCQCIKKSDVASKRERVLRNFYKKFNPDSVDKVPGLMKKVDSARKMAGLLTKLYKKYPSVIKKVKDPQQEMMEKIMRDAKDKKSDEGEEVDEDDEES
;
A
#
# COMPACT_ATOMS: atom_id res chain seq x y z
N PRO A 1 24.17 55.52 -38.64
CA PRO A 1 23.21 54.89 -37.72
C PRO A 1 22.01 54.32 -38.50
N TYR A 2 21.61 53.09 -38.19
CA TYR A 2 20.58 52.25 -38.84
C TYR A 2 21.05 51.39 -40.03
N SER A 3 21.39 50.15 -39.70
CA SER A 3 21.45 48.95 -40.55
C SER A 3 21.82 47.81 -39.60
N LEU A 4 21.27 46.61 -39.63
CA LEU A 4 20.39 45.84 -40.50
C LEU A 4 19.58 44.91 -39.57
N PHE A 5 18.55 44.20 -40.02
CA PHE A 5 18.50 42.76 -39.74
C PHE A 5 17.72 42.00 -40.82
N SER A 6 18.39 40.93 -41.25
CA SER A 6 18.14 40.10 -42.41
C SER A 6 17.20 38.94 -42.07
N VAL A 7 16.46 38.53 -43.09
CA VAL A 7 15.59 37.35 -43.17
C VAL A 7 16.44 36.07 -42.98
N SER A 8 15.90 35.09 -42.26
CA SER A 8 16.30 33.69 -42.40
C SER A 8 15.14 32.76 -42.01
N SER A 9 14.52 32.19 -43.04
CA SER A 9 13.66 31.02 -42.93
C SER A 9 14.49 29.81 -42.53
N PHE A 10 14.09 29.11 -41.47
CA PHE A 10 14.49 27.73 -41.23
C PHE A 10 13.24 26.86 -41.20
N LEU A 11 13.08 26.08 -42.27
CA LEU A 11 12.26 24.87 -42.31
C LEU A 11 12.99 23.81 -41.47
N VAL A 12 12.44 23.48 -40.31
CA VAL A 12 12.85 22.28 -39.55
C VAL A 12 11.78 21.23 -39.78
N VAL A 13 12.18 20.15 -40.44
CA VAL A 13 11.42 18.93 -40.69
C VAL A 13 11.06 18.32 -39.34
N GLY A 14 9.76 18.29 -39.02
CA GLY A 14 9.24 17.62 -37.84
C GLY A 14 9.35 16.10 -37.97
N THR A 15 10.38 15.52 -37.36
CA THR A 15 10.34 14.11 -36.97
C THR A 15 9.36 13.99 -35.80
N ALA A 16 8.28 13.24 -36.01
CA ALA A 16 7.32 12.87 -34.98
C ALA A 16 8.01 12.04 -33.88
N ALA A 17 8.59 12.72 -32.90
CA ALA A 17 8.75 12.16 -31.57
C ALA A 17 7.34 12.02 -31.00
N GLN A 18 6.86 10.79 -30.92
CA GLN A 18 5.65 10.49 -30.16
C GLN A 18 5.94 10.91 -28.72
N ASN A 19 5.35 12.03 -28.32
CA ASN A 19 5.32 12.46 -26.94
C ASN A 19 4.62 11.35 -26.14
N PHE A 20 5.38 10.55 -25.40
CA PHE A 20 4.85 9.88 -24.24
C PHE A 20 4.54 10.98 -23.22
N ASP A 21 3.29 11.42 -23.25
CA ASP A 21 2.73 12.38 -22.30
C ASP A 21 2.70 11.74 -20.90
N PHE A 22 3.75 12.02 -20.14
CA PHE A 22 3.85 11.72 -18.70
C PHE A 22 3.25 12.87 -17.84
N GLY A 23 2.37 13.70 -18.41
CA GLY A 23 1.79 14.90 -17.81
C GLY A 23 0.77 14.70 -16.68
N GLY A 24 0.76 13.53 -16.03
CA GLY A 24 -0.20 13.18 -14.97
C GLY A 24 0.40 12.79 -13.62
N LEU A 25 1.73 12.74 -13.47
CA LEU A 25 2.37 12.22 -12.24
C LEU A 25 2.49 13.22 -11.07
N GLY A 26 2.06 14.48 -11.28
CA GLY A 26 2.11 15.55 -10.28
C GLY A 26 0.82 15.78 -9.50
N GLY A 27 -0.11 14.82 -9.47
CA GLY A 27 -1.41 14.98 -8.82
C GLY A 27 -1.32 15.07 -7.29
N GLU A 28 -2.12 15.95 -6.69
CA GLU A 28 -2.36 15.94 -5.24
C GLU A 28 -2.92 14.57 -4.79
N PRO A 29 -2.60 14.10 -3.57
CA PRO A 29 -3.11 12.83 -3.08
C PRO A 29 -4.63 12.77 -3.19
N LYS A 30 -5.13 11.74 -3.88
CA LYS A 30 -6.56 11.61 -4.15
C LYS A 30 -7.33 11.42 -2.85
N PHE A 31 -8.14 12.40 -2.48
CA PHE A 31 -9.00 12.31 -1.31
C PHE A 31 -10.07 11.24 -1.49
N CYS A 32 -10.01 10.19 -0.66
CA CYS A 32 -11.04 9.17 -0.60
C CYS A 32 -11.98 9.45 0.57
N PRO A 33 -13.30 9.64 0.31
CA PRO A 33 -14.24 9.98 1.36
C PRO A 33 -14.35 8.83 2.36
N PRO A 34 -14.38 9.11 3.68
CA PRO A 34 -14.57 8.08 4.70
C PRO A 34 -15.87 7.30 4.50
N TYR A 35 -15.88 6.05 4.97
CA TYR A 35 -17.07 5.19 4.96
C TYR A 35 -18.28 5.88 5.60
N ARG A 36 -19.41 5.90 4.89
CA ARG A 36 -20.62 6.62 5.32
C ARG A 36 -21.71 5.63 5.72
N CYS A 37 -22.38 5.95 6.82
CA CYS A 37 -23.56 5.24 7.28
C CYS A 37 -24.83 6.06 7.04
N PRO A 38 -26.01 5.40 6.99
CA PRO A 38 -27.29 6.08 7.00
C PRO A 38 -27.45 7.01 8.21
N LYS A 39 -28.48 7.87 8.16
CA LYS A 39 -28.83 8.73 9.29
C LYS A 39 -29.01 7.91 10.57
N ASP A 40 -28.60 8.49 11.70
CA ASP A 40 -28.65 7.89 13.04
C ASP A 40 -27.82 6.61 13.24
N HIS A 41 -26.98 6.29 12.26
CA HIS A 41 -26.00 5.21 12.35
C HIS A 41 -24.58 5.77 12.34
N GLU A 42 -23.64 4.99 12.87
CA GLU A 42 -22.22 5.28 12.82
C GLU A 42 -21.45 4.00 12.47
N ALA A 43 -20.35 4.19 11.74
CA ALA A 43 -19.47 3.11 11.34
C ALA A 43 -18.66 2.62 12.55
N VAL A 44 -18.66 1.31 12.74
CA VAL A 44 -17.85 0.65 13.77
C VAL A 44 -17.14 -0.56 13.19
N PRO A 45 -15.96 -0.92 13.72
CA PRO A 45 -15.24 -2.10 13.25
C PRO A 45 -16.05 -3.39 13.47
N VAL A 46 -16.01 -4.27 12.47
CA VAL A 46 -16.50 -5.64 12.58
C VAL A 46 -15.50 -6.47 13.41
N TRP A 47 -16.00 -7.32 14.31
CA TRP A 47 -15.19 -8.29 15.05
C TRP A 47 -15.54 -9.72 14.57
N PRO A 48 -14.56 -10.63 14.40
CA PRO A 48 -13.12 -10.45 14.59
C PRO A 48 -12.49 -9.51 13.55
N LEU A 49 -11.44 -8.79 13.93
CA LEU A 49 -10.64 -7.98 13.01
C LEU A 49 -9.87 -8.92 12.08
N LYS A 50 -10.35 -9.09 10.85
CA LYS A 50 -9.74 -9.95 9.82
C LYS A 50 -8.69 -9.20 9.03
N LEU A 51 -7.65 -8.70 9.71
CA LEU A 51 -6.63 -7.90 9.03
C LEU A 51 -5.71 -8.81 8.21
N SER A 52 -5.41 -8.41 6.98
CA SER A 52 -4.51 -9.14 6.10
C SER A 52 -3.61 -8.23 5.29
N SER A 53 -2.41 -8.72 4.98
CA SER A 53 -1.44 -7.99 4.20
C SER A 53 -0.71 -8.92 3.24
N ALA A 54 -0.51 -8.43 2.01
CA ALA A 54 0.38 -9.05 1.04
C ALA A 54 1.80 -8.44 1.06
N GLY A 55 2.11 -7.61 2.05
CA GLY A 55 3.36 -6.85 2.08
C GLY A 55 3.34 -5.74 1.02
N CYS A 56 4.52 -5.36 0.53
CA CYS A 56 4.64 -4.20 -0.37
C CYS A 56 4.16 -4.48 -1.81
N VAL A 57 4.04 -5.75 -2.23
CA VAL A 57 3.43 -6.08 -3.53
C VAL A 57 1.96 -5.64 -3.62
N GLY A 58 1.26 -5.66 -2.49
CA GLY A 58 -0.17 -5.39 -2.42
C GLY A 58 -0.51 -3.90 -2.30
N LEU A 59 0.49 -3.01 -2.34
CA LEU A 59 0.29 -1.56 -2.47
C LEU A 59 -0.34 -1.18 -3.82
N GLY A 60 -0.39 -2.12 -4.77
CA GLY A 60 -1.01 -1.98 -6.08
C GLY A 60 -0.10 -1.32 -7.12
N GLY A 61 -0.59 -1.22 -8.36
CA GLY A 61 0.11 -0.55 -9.46
C GLY A 61 1.32 -1.30 -10.03
N MET A 62 2.31 -0.57 -10.53
CA MET A 62 3.49 -1.14 -11.19
C MET A 62 4.39 -1.97 -10.25
N GLN A 63 4.22 -1.88 -8.93
CA GLN A 63 5.02 -2.65 -7.96
C GLN A 63 4.74 -4.15 -8.04
N ALA A 64 3.52 -4.56 -8.39
CA ALA A 64 3.23 -5.97 -8.68
C ALA A 64 4.04 -6.51 -9.87
N PHE A 65 4.59 -5.62 -10.72
CA PHE A 65 5.36 -5.96 -11.92
C PHE A 65 6.86 -5.70 -11.79
N MET A 66 7.34 -5.16 -10.66
CA MET A 66 8.77 -4.95 -10.47
C MET A 66 9.43 -6.22 -9.92
N PRO A 67 10.52 -6.70 -10.55
CA PRO A 67 11.30 -7.80 -9.97
C PRO A 67 11.81 -7.39 -8.59
N ASN A 68 11.57 -8.26 -7.59
CA ASN A 68 11.89 -8.06 -6.16
C ASN A 68 11.04 -7.04 -5.39
N ALA A 69 9.94 -6.51 -5.94
CA ALA A 69 9.03 -5.72 -5.12
C ALA A 69 8.43 -6.58 -4.02
N GLY A 70 8.58 -6.17 -2.75
CA GLY A 70 7.96 -6.83 -1.60
C GLY A 70 8.44 -8.25 -1.30
N GLY A 71 9.67 -8.61 -1.68
CA GLY A 71 10.31 -9.83 -1.15
C GLY A 71 10.39 -9.80 0.38
N GLU A 72 10.53 -10.97 1.02
CA GLU A 72 10.59 -11.06 2.50
C GLU A 72 11.73 -10.24 3.12
N ASP A 73 12.75 -9.91 2.32
CA ASP A 73 13.92 -9.11 2.71
C ASP A 73 13.72 -7.58 2.51
N ASP A 74 12.57 -7.13 2.00
CA ASP A 74 12.30 -5.70 1.84
C ASP A 74 12.12 -5.05 3.23
N PRO A 75 12.98 -4.08 3.61
CA PRO A 75 12.92 -3.42 4.92
C PRO A 75 11.63 -2.62 5.13
N HIS A 76 10.87 -2.32 4.08
CA HIS A 76 9.57 -1.65 4.13
C HIS A 76 8.39 -2.59 4.37
N THR A 77 8.57 -3.93 4.28
CA THR A 77 7.50 -4.91 4.50
C THR A 77 6.66 -4.63 5.75
N PRO A 78 7.25 -4.34 6.93
CA PRO A 78 6.47 -3.99 8.11
C PRO A 78 5.63 -2.72 7.98
N CYS A 79 6.08 -1.74 7.18
CA CYS A 79 5.34 -0.52 6.91
C CYS A 79 4.18 -0.80 5.96
N CYS A 80 4.38 -1.63 4.94
CA CYS A 80 3.33 -2.07 4.02
C CYS A 80 2.24 -2.86 4.76
N ASP A 81 2.64 -3.78 5.64
CA ASP A 81 1.72 -4.51 6.52
C ASP A 81 0.87 -3.57 7.38
N GLN A 82 1.50 -2.55 7.98
CA GLN A 82 0.80 -1.55 8.77
C GLN A 82 -0.17 -0.72 7.92
N ARG A 83 0.19 -0.37 6.67
CA ARG A 83 -0.69 0.37 5.77
C ARG A 83 -1.92 -0.46 5.40
N HIS A 84 -1.74 -1.72 5.05
CA HIS A 84 -2.83 -2.65 4.72
C HIS A 84 -3.81 -2.78 5.90
N ALA A 85 -3.28 -3.01 7.10
CA ALA A 85 -4.08 -3.04 8.31
C ALA A 85 -4.77 -1.70 8.60
N CYS A 86 -4.11 -0.58 8.29
CA CYS A 86 -4.66 0.76 8.44
C CYS A 86 -5.88 0.94 7.53
N ILE A 87 -5.80 0.67 6.22
CA ILE A 87 -6.94 0.86 5.29
C ILE A 87 -8.11 -0.09 5.59
N GLN A 88 -7.85 -1.24 6.22
CA GLN A 88 -8.85 -2.16 6.77
C GLN A 88 -9.45 -1.70 8.11
N THR A 89 -8.94 -0.62 8.69
CA THR A 89 -9.46 -0.05 9.94
C THR A 89 -10.70 0.78 9.64
N CYS A 90 -11.84 0.36 10.17
CA CYS A 90 -13.09 1.06 9.93
C CYS A 90 -13.05 2.54 10.37
N GLY A 91 -13.42 3.44 9.46
CA GLY A 91 -13.56 4.88 9.70
C GLY A 91 -12.25 5.67 9.63
N VAL A 92 -11.15 5.04 9.22
CA VAL A 92 -9.89 5.75 8.92
C VAL A 92 -10.01 6.51 7.61
N VAL A 93 -9.23 7.58 7.44
CA VAL A 93 -9.09 8.28 6.16
C VAL A 93 -7.90 7.69 5.41
N LYS A 94 -8.02 7.44 4.09
CA LYS A 94 -6.92 6.88 3.28
C LYS A 94 -5.61 7.67 3.43
N THR A 95 -5.68 9.00 3.32
CA THR A 95 -4.50 9.87 3.41
C THR A 95 -3.76 9.73 4.74
N PHE A 96 -4.47 9.50 5.85
CA PHE A 96 -3.82 9.21 7.13
C PHE A 96 -2.99 7.92 7.10
N CYS A 97 -3.50 6.87 6.46
CA CYS A 97 -2.77 5.61 6.30
C CYS A 97 -1.56 5.77 5.38
N ASP A 98 -1.70 6.53 4.30
CA ASP A 98 -0.63 6.82 3.35
C ASP A 98 0.49 7.66 4.01
N GLU A 99 0.13 8.68 4.80
CA GLU A 99 1.07 9.50 5.57
C GLU A 99 1.83 8.68 6.62
N GLU A 100 1.14 7.85 7.40
CA GLU A 100 1.78 6.97 8.40
C GLU A 100 2.70 5.93 7.75
N PHE A 101 2.34 5.43 6.57
CA PHE A 101 3.19 4.55 5.78
C PHE A 101 4.47 5.26 5.31
N LEU A 102 4.36 6.47 4.75
CA LEU A 102 5.52 7.24 4.29
C LEU A 102 6.45 7.57 5.45
N LYS A 103 5.87 7.94 6.60
CA LYS A 103 6.63 8.18 7.83
C LYS A 103 7.36 6.92 8.30
N CYS A 104 6.67 5.79 8.36
CA CYS A 104 7.28 4.51 8.72
C CYS A 104 8.44 4.16 7.78
N SER A 105 8.26 4.36 6.47
CA SER A 105 9.26 4.01 5.47
C SER A 105 10.48 4.93 5.52
N LYS A 106 10.30 6.23 5.77
CA LYS A 106 11.40 7.18 6.01
C LYS A 106 12.16 6.85 7.29
N ASP A 107 11.45 6.54 8.38
CA ASP A 107 12.07 6.13 9.65
C ASP A 107 12.93 4.86 9.50
N VAL A 108 12.60 3.98 8.55
CA VAL A 108 13.40 2.80 8.19
C VAL A 108 14.67 3.22 7.45
N CYS A 109 14.58 4.07 6.43
CA CYS A 109 15.73 4.57 5.68
C CYS A 109 16.70 5.38 6.56
N ASP A 110 16.19 6.18 7.50
CA ASP A 110 17.00 6.99 8.39
C ASP A 110 17.85 6.19 9.38
N LYS A 111 17.49 4.93 9.62
CA LYS A 111 18.26 4.02 10.48
C LYS A 111 19.35 3.27 9.72
N MET A 112 19.42 3.40 8.40
CA MET A 112 20.47 2.78 7.59
C MET A 112 21.76 3.58 7.72
N SER A 113 22.85 2.90 8.08
CA SER A 113 24.18 3.51 8.21
C SER A 113 24.93 3.61 6.88
N ASP A 114 24.64 2.70 5.94
CA ASP A 114 25.25 2.72 4.62
C ASP A 114 24.58 3.77 3.71
N ALA A 115 25.39 4.66 3.15
CA ALA A 115 24.88 5.80 2.36
C ALA A 115 24.25 5.38 1.03
N GLU A 116 24.75 4.32 0.40
CA GLU A 116 24.21 3.82 -0.86
C GLU A 116 22.88 3.10 -0.64
N ALA A 117 22.79 2.25 0.39
CA ALA A 117 21.57 1.59 0.83
C ALA A 117 20.51 2.63 1.26
N LYS A 118 20.91 3.66 2.01
CA LYS A 118 20.02 4.77 2.37
C LYS A 118 19.46 5.47 1.13
N LYS A 119 20.31 5.82 0.16
CA LYS A 119 19.88 6.46 -1.08
C LYS A 119 18.91 5.57 -1.88
N LYS A 120 19.16 4.27 -1.94
CA LYS A 120 18.26 3.28 -2.57
C LYS A 120 16.93 3.20 -1.83
N CYS A 121 16.96 3.19 -0.50
CA CYS A 121 15.77 3.20 0.35
C CYS A 121 14.93 4.47 0.13
N ASP A 122 15.54 5.65 0.17
CA ASP A 122 14.86 6.94 -0.06
C ASP A 122 14.24 7.02 -1.47
N SER A 123 14.92 6.43 -2.46
CA SER A 123 14.39 6.31 -3.82
C SER A 123 13.15 5.40 -3.84
N SER A 124 13.17 4.28 -3.13
CA SER A 124 12.01 3.39 -2.97
C SER A 124 10.83 4.10 -2.29
N VAL A 125 11.07 4.89 -1.23
CA VAL A 125 10.04 5.71 -0.59
C VAL A 125 9.42 6.70 -1.57
N SER A 126 10.23 7.33 -2.43
CA SER A 126 9.75 8.28 -3.44
C SER A 126 8.87 7.60 -4.50
N VAL A 127 9.25 6.39 -4.93
CA VAL A 127 8.42 5.57 -5.82
C VAL A 127 7.11 5.18 -5.14
N ASN A 128 7.16 4.73 -3.89
CA ASN A 128 5.96 4.44 -3.12
C ASN A 128 5.03 5.65 -3.00
N GLU A 129 5.57 6.83 -2.68
CA GLU A 129 4.79 8.07 -2.61
C GLU A 129 4.05 8.37 -3.92
N LEU A 130 4.73 8.18 -5.05
CA LEU A 130 4.11 8.31 -6.36
C LEU A 130 2.97 7.30 -6.57
N MET A 131 3.19 6.03 -6.21
CA MET A 131 2.15 5.00 -6.31
C MET A 131 0.93 5.32 -5.45
N LEU A 132 1.13 5.82 -4.23
CA LEU A 132 0.03 6.22 -3.35
C LEU A 132 -0.80 7.38 -3.90
N LYS A 133 -0.17 8.30 -4.65
CA LYS A 133 -0.85 9.39 -5.36
C LYS A 133 -1.68 8.87 -6.54
N MET A 134 -1.20 7.83 -7.22
CA MET A 134 -1.92 7.16 -8.32
C MET A 134 -3.00 6.20 -7.84
N ASP A 135 -2.90 5.70 -6.61
CA ASP A 135 -3.82 4.75 -5.99
C ASP A 135 -5.24 5.33 -5.90
N GLN A 136 -6.20 4.59 -6.46
CA GLN A 136 -7.59 5.00 -6.52
C GLN A 136 -8.35 4.58 -5.27
N CYS A 137 -9.52 5.16 -5.05
CA CYS A 137 -10.34 4.84 -3.87
C CYS A 137 -10.99 3.45 -3.90
N GLN A 138 -10.82 2.66 -4.96
CA GLN A 138 -11.51 1.38 -5.12
C GLN A 138 -11.15 0.37 -4.03
N GLN A 139 -9.85 0.11 -3.83
CA GLN A 139 -9.38 -0.81 -2.78
C GLN A 139 -9.77 -0.29 -1.39
N TYR A 140 -9.50 0.99 -1.12
CA TYR A 140 -9.89 1.61 0.14
C TYR A 140 -11.39 1.46 0.43
N ASN A 141 -12.27 1.73 -0.54
CA ASN A 141 -13.71 1.60 -0.37
C ASN A 141 -14.15 0.15 -0.13
N ALA A 142 -13.54 -0.81 -0.85
CA ALA A 142 -13.82 -2.22 -0.66
C ALA A 142 -13.42 -2.69 0.76
N GLU A 143 -12.23 -2.29 1.22
CA GLU A 143 -11.74 -2.62 2.56
C GLU A 143 -12.59 -1.99 3.65
N GLN A 144 -12.97 -0.71 3.48
CA GLN A 144 -13.90 -0.07 4.40
C GLN A 144 -15.26 -0.79 4.43
N GLY A 145 -15.79 -1.21 3.28
CA GLY A 145 -17.05 -1.96 3.21
C GLY A 145 -16.98 -3.34 3.86
N ALA A 146 -15.84 -4.03 3.77
CA ALA A 146 -15.63 -5.34 4.37
C ALA A 146 -15.41 -5.28 5.89
N HIS A 147 -14.84 -4.18 6.39
CA HIS A 147 -14.41 -4.04 7.79
C HIS A 147 -15.27 -3.10 8.63
N CYS A 148 -16.14 -2.30 8.02
CA CYS A 148 -17.13 -1.49 8.70
C CYS A 148 -18.50 -2.15 8.73
N GLN A 149 -19.22 -1.92 9.83
CA GLN A 149 -20.66 -2.10 9.90
C GLN A 149 -21.31 -0.81 10.43
N CYS A 150 -22.50 -0.50 9.93
CA CYS A 150 -23.30 0.61 10.44
C CYS A 150 -24.20 0.13 11.57
N ILE A 151 -24.12 0.78 12.74
CA ILE A 151 -25.00 0.49 13.87
C ILE A 151 -25.61 1.77 14.40
N LYS A 152 -26.71 1.66 15.16
CA LYS A 152 -27.35 2.81 15.80
C LYS A 152 -26.36 3.53 16.72
N LYS A 153 -26.39 4.86 16.72
CA LYS A 153 -25.51 5.70 17.56
C LYS A 153 -25.55 5.34 19.05
N SER A 154 -26.71 4.90 19.56
CA SER A 154 -26.88 4.42 20.94
C SER A 154 -25.96 3.25 21.30
N ASP A 155 -25.60 2.44 20.31
CA ASP A 155 -24.90 1.16 20.52
C ASP A 155 -23.39 1.27 20.25
N VAL A 156 -22.94 2.42 19.71
CA VAL A 156 -21.56 2.66 19.26
C VAL A 156 -20.55 2.47 20.39
N ALA A 157 -20.81 3.07 21.56
CA ALA A 157 -19.90 3.00 22.70
C ALA A 157 -19.71 1.55 23.15
N SER A 158 -20.81 0.82 23.33
CA SER A 158 -20.77 -0.60 23.74
C SER A 158 -20.07 -1.48 22.71
N LYS A 159 -20.30 -1.25 21.40
CA LYS A 159 -19.65 -2.02 20.34
C LYS A 159 -18.15 -1.76 20.28
N ARG A 160 -17.71 -0.50 20.35
CA ARG A 160 -16.29 -0.12 20.39
C ARG A 160 -15.58 -0.72 21.59
N GLU A 161 -16.20 -0.64 22.77
CA GLU A 161 -15.67 -1.25 23.98
C GLU A 161 -15.49 -2.76 23.80
N ARG A 162 -16.50 -3.45 23.25
CA ARG A 162 -16.43 -4.89 22.98
C ARG A 162 -15.29 -5.25 22.02
N VAL A 163 -15.08 -4.47 20.96
CA VAL A 163 -13.96 -4.65 20.03
C VAL A 163 -12.63 -4.55 20.77
N LEU A 164 -12.43 -3.50 21.59
CA LEU A 164 -11.20 -3.34 22.36
C LEU A 164 -11.00 -4.45 23.39
N ARG A 165 -12.05 -4.83 24.14
CA ARG A 165 -11.97 -5.94 25.10
C ARG A 165 -11.59 -7.24 24.42
N ASN A 166 -12.22 -7.56 23.29
CA ASN A 166 -11.92 -8.78 22.55
C ASN A 166 -10.50 -8.75 21.96
N PHE A 167 -10.05 -7.58 21.50
CA PHE A 167 -8.67 -7.39 21.05
C PHE A 167 -7.68 -7.69 22.19
N TYR A 168 -7.83 -7.04 23.34
CA TYR A 168 -6.94 -7.25 24.48
C TYR A 168 -7.00 -8.69 24.99
N LYS A 169 -8.20 -9.29 25.14
CA LYS A 169 -8.33 -10.70 25.52
C LYS A 169 -7.52 -11.64 24.63
N LYS A 170 -7.44 -11.36 23.33
CA LYS A 170 -6.73 -12.20 22.36
C LYS A 170 -5.23 -11.92 22.28
N PHE A 171 -4.79 -10.67 22.39
CA PHE A 171 -3.40 -10.28 22.07
C PHE A 171 -2.61 -9.70 23.26
N ASN A 172 -3.28 -9.29 24.34
CA ASN A 172 -2.66 -8.83 25.59
C ASN A 172 -3.69 -8.88 26.74
N PRO A 173 -3.96 -10.08 27.30
CA PRO A 173 -5.04 -10.27 28.27
C PRO A 173 -4.85 -9.45 29.55
N ASP A 174 -3.60 -9.20 29.96
CA ASP A 174 -3.25 -8.42 31.14
C ASP A 174 -3.64 -6.93 31.05
N SER A 175 -4.02 -6.46 29.85
CA SER A 175 -4.42 -5.08 29.60
C SER A 175 -5.90 -4.88 29.36
N VAL A 176 -6.75 -5.91 29.53
CA VAL A 176 -8.21 -5.81 29.37
C VAL A 176 -8.82 -4.77 30.31
N ASP A 177 -8.31 -4.64 31.53
CA ASP A 177 -8.82 -3.68 32.53
C ASP A 177 -8.51 -2.23 32.19
N LYS A 178 -7.63 -1.98 31.19
CA LYS A 178 -7.34 -0.63 30.68
C LYS A 178 -8.41 -0.14 29.71
N VAL A 179 -9.27 -1.02 29.19
CA VAL A 179 -10.26 -0.67 28.16
C VAL A 179 -11.22 0.44 28.61
N PRO A 180 -11.83 0.43 29.81
CA PRO A 180 -12.67 1.53 30.28
C PRO A 180 -11.95 2.89 30.25
N GLY A 181 -10.67 2.93 30.60
CA GLY A 181 -9.85 4.15 30.54
C GLY A 181 -9.56 4.61 29.11
N LEU A 182 -9.38 3.67 28.19
CA LEU A 182 -9.20 3.96 26.76
C LEU A 182 -10.50 4.46 26.12
N MET A 183 -11.65 3.91 26.49
CA MET A 183 -12.96 4.32 25.96
C MET A 183 -13.28 5.78 26.27
N LYS A 184 -12.80 6.33 27.40
CA LYS A 184 -12.91 7.77 27.70
C LYS A 184 -12.19 8.67 26.69
N LYS A 185 -11.21 8.14 25.96
CA LYS A 185 -10.42 8.85 24.94
C LYS A 185 -10.90 8.57 23.51
N VAL A 186 -11.83 7.63 23.32
CA VAL A 186 -12.27 7.12 22.02
C VAL A 186 -13.75 7.45 21.80
N ASP A 187 -14.02 8.74 21.64
CA ASP A 187 -15.37 9.30 21.45
C ASP A 187 -15.84 9.32 19.98
N SER A 188 -14.96 9.01 19.03
CA SER A 188 -15.21 9.16 17.60
C SER A 188 -14.58 8.03 16.80
N ALA A 189 -15.10 7.78 15.59
CA ALA A 189 -14.56 6.78 14.66
C ALA A 189 -13.08 7.05 14.37
N ARG A 190 -12.70 8.32 14.19
CA ARG A 190 -11.31 8.73 13.96
C ARG A 190 -10.39 8.37 15.12
N LYS A 191 -10.79 8.64 16.37
CA LYS A 191 -9.98 8.27 17.55
C LYS A 191 -9.91 6.76 17.75
N MET A 192 -10.98 6.03 17.41
CA MET A 192 -10.98 4.56 17.44
C MET A 192 -9.99 4.01 16.41
N ALA A 193 -10.04 4.52 15.17
CA ALA A 193 -9.12 4.13 14.13
C ALA A 193 -7.67 4.42 14.53
N GLY A 194 -7.38 5.62 15.01
CA GLY A 194 -6.03 5.97 15.50
C GLY A 194 -5.54 5.11 16.67
N LEU A 195 -6.43 4.68 17.57
CA LEU A 195 -6.07 3.72 18.62
C LEU A 195 -5.76 2.34 18.04
N LEU A 196 -6.62 1.82 17.14
CA LEU A 196 -6.43 0.53 16.49
C LEU A 196 -5.13 0.49 15.67
N THR A 197 -4.82 1.52 14.89
CA THR A 197 -3.57 1.63 14.14
C THR A 197 -2.35 1.54 15.06
N LYS A 198 -2.37 2.22 16.22
CA LYS A 198 -1.31 2.09 17.24
C LYS A 198 -1.21 0.68 17.81
N LEU A 199 -2.35 0.01 17.99
CA LEU A 199 -2.36 -1.38 18.45
C LEU A 199 -1.77 -2.32 17.40
N TYR A 200 -2.03 -2.12 16.11
CA TYR A 200 -1.46 -2.98 15.06
C TYR A 200 0.05 -2.83 14.95
N LYS A 201 0.56 -1.60 15.12
CA LYS A 201 2.01 -1.36 15.23
C LYS A 201 2.63 -2.06 16.44
N LYS A 202 1.91 -2.12 17.57
CA LYS A 202 2.37 -2.78 18.80
C LYS A 202 2.23 -4.31 18.74
N TYR A 203 1.23 -4.82 18.04
CA TYR A 203 0.94 -6.24 17.90
C TYR A 203 0.88 -6.63 16.41
N PRO A 204 2.03 -6.71 15.71
CA PRO A 204 2.07 -7.05 14.28
C PRO A 204 1.41 -8.41 13.96
N SER A 205 1.40 -9.33 14.92
CA SER A 205 0.76 -10.66 14.81
C SER A 205 -0.75 -10.64 14.60
N VAL A 206 -1.40 -9.48 14.75
CA VAL A 206 -2.81 -9.29 14.40
C VAL A 206 -3.01 -9.36 12.88
N ILE A 207 -1.99 -8.99 12.11
CA ILE A 207 -2.02 -8.89 10.65
C ILE A 207 -1.69 -10.27 10.07
N LYS A 208 -2.64 -10.88 9.36
CA LYS A 208 -2.41 -12.14 8.68
C LYS A 208 -1.67 -11.87 7.36
N LYS A 209 -0.43 -12.34 7.24
CA LYS A 209 0.28 -12.34 5.96
C LYS A 209 -0.44 -13.30 4.99
N VAL A 210 -0.76 -12.81 3.80
CA VAL A 210 -1.38 -13.57 2.72
C VAL A 210 -0.52 -13.42 1.47
N LYS A 211 -0.37 -14.48 0.67
CA LYS A 211 0.20 -14.33 -0.67
C LYS A 211 -0.86 -13.69 -1.56
N ASP A 212 -0.49 -12.68 -2.33
CA ASP A 212 -1.42 -12.05 -3.25
C ASP A 212 -1.75 -13.05 -4.39
N PRO A 213 -3.04 -13.32 -4.70
CA PRO A 213 -3.40 -14.24 -5.78
C PRO A 213 -2.90 -13.80 -7.16
N GLN A 214 -2.76 -12.49 -7.41
CA GLN A 214 -2.19 -11.96 -8.64
C GLN A 214 -0.68 -12.20 -8.68
N GLN A 215 0.01 -12.11 -7.53
CA GLN A 215 1.41 -12.49 -7.44
C GLN A 215 1.60 -13.99 -7.68
N GLU A 216 0.76 -14.85 -7.09
CA GLU A 216 0.83 -16.30 -7.34
C GLU A 216 0.59 -16.63 -8.82
N MET A 217 -0.37 -15.95 -9.46
CA MET A 217 -0.61 -16.07 -10.89
C MET A 217 0.60 -15.60 -11.71
N MET A 218 1.22 -14.48 -11.35
CA MET A 218 2.37 -13.94 -12.06
C MET A 218 3.64 -14.79 -11.87
N GLU A 219 3.90 -15.26 -10.65
CA GLU A 219 4.98 -16.20 -10.35
C GLU A 219 4.82 -17.49 -11.16
N LYS A 220 3.59 -17.98 -11.29
CA LYS A 220 3.28 -19.14 -12.13
C LYS A 220 3.57 -18.86 -13.61
N ILE A 221 3.10 -17.73 -14.15
CA ILE A 221 3.37 -17.34 -15.54
C ILE A 221 4.88 -17.19 -15.80
N MET A 222 5.63 -16.57 -14.89
CA MET A 222 7.09 -16.42 -15.04
C MET A 222 7.83 -17.75 -14.96
N ARG A 223 7.39 -18.67 -14.09
CA ARG A 223 7.94 -20.03 -14.00
C ARG A 223 7.69 -20.79 -15.31
N ASP A 224 6.45 -20.80 -15.78
CA ASP A 224 6.06 -21.47 -17.02
C ASP A 224 6.82 -20.91 -18.25
N ALA A 225 7.13 -19.61 -18.26
CA ALA A 225 7.93 -18.98 -19.32
C ALA A 225 9.43 -19.30 -19.23
N LYS A 226 9.96 -19.52 -18.03
CA LYS A 226 11.35 -19.91 -17.81
C LYS A 226 11.58 -21.37 -18.19
N ASP A 227 10.64 -22.24 -17.84
CA ASP A 227 10.69 -23.67 -18.14
C ASP A 227 10.59 -23.92 -19.66
N LYS A 228 9.77 -23.14 -20.38
CA LYS A 228 9.73 -23.18 -21.85
C LYS A 228 11.02 -22.70 -22.52
N LYS A 229 11.76 -21.78 -21.90
CA LYS A 229 13.05 -21.31 -22.41
C LYS A 229 14.19 -22.30 -22.19
N SER A 230 14.07 -23.21 -21.22
CA SER A 230 15.04 -24.30 -21.01
C SER A 230 14.81 -25.50 -21.92
N ASP A 231 13.57 -25.76 -22.36
CA ASP A 231 13.26 -26.86 -23.29
C ASP A 231 13.60 -26.55 -24.76
N GLU A 232 13.79 -25.29 -25.14
CA GLU A 232 14.20 -24.90 -26.51
C GLU A 232 15.73 -24.70 -26.64
N GLY A 233 16.52 -25.18 -25.67
CA GLY A 233 17.97 -24.98 -25.58
C GLY A 233 18.84 -26.22 -25.75
N GLU A 234 18.28 -27.37 -26.10
CA GLU A 234 19.03 -28.61 -26.41
C GLU A 234 18.66 -29.09 -27.84
N GLU A 235 19.67 -29.58 -28.55
CA GLU A 235 19.71 -30.01 -29.97
C GLU A 235 20.01 -28.90 -31.01
N VAL A 236 21.31 -28.60 -31.23
CA VAL A 236 22.05 -29.09 -32.41
C VAL A 236 23.54 -29.15 -32.05
N ASP A 237 24.05 -30.35 -31.78
CA ASP A 237 25.45 -30.71 -32.00
C ASP A 237 25.48 -31.99 -32.85
N GLU A 238 26.55 -32.14 -33.61
CA GLU A 238 26.99 -33.26 -34.49
C GLU A 238 26.73 -33.10 -36.01
N ASP A 239 27.71 -32.47 -36.65
CA ASP A 239 28.66 -33.02 -37.66
C ASP A 239 28.13 -33.70 -38.95
N ASP A 240 28.66 -33.26 -40.11
CA ASP A 240 29.52 -34.13 -40.95
C ASP A 240 30.16 -33.39 -42.15
N GLU A 241 31.42 -33.73 -42.39
CA GLU A 241 32.27 -33.40 -43.54
C GLU A 241 31.70 -33.95 -44.86
N GLU A 242 31.96 -33.28 -46.01
CA GLU A 242 32.69 -33.90 -47.13
C GLU A 242 32.90 -32.92 -48.31
N SER A 243 34.15 -32.91 -48.78
CA SER A 243 34.66 -32.65 -50.15
C SER A 243 34.67 -31.23 -50.73
#